data_AF-A0A1B6NWQ5-F1
#
_entry.id   AF-A0A1B6NWQ5-F1
#
_cell.length_a   1.000
_cell.length_b   1.000
_cell.length_c   1.000
_cell.angle_alpha   90.00
_cell.angle_beta   90.00
_cell.angle_gamma   90.00
#
_symmetry.space_group_name_H-M   'P 1'
#
loop_
_entity.id
_entity.type
_entity.pdbx_description
1 polymer ?
#
loop_
_entity_poly.entity_id
_entity_poly.type
_entity_poly.pdbx_seq_one_letter_code
_entity_poly.pdbx_strand_id
1 'polypeptide(L)' 'MVVCEPLADQYGAVGVPSTADASFLKSVLAQSTLPVISSIGSSPQGRLLNVNADQAATVIAELLNAELLLLSNVDGVLRR' A
#
# COMPACT_ATOMS: atom_id res chain seq x y z
N MET A 1 -5.51 -2.97 9.38
CA MET A 1 -4.50 -2.52 8.41
C MET A 1 -4.55 -3.41 7.18
N VAL A 2 -3.70 -3.21 6.17
CA VAL A 2 -3.54 -4.15 5.05
C VAL A 2 -2.88 -5.46 5.51
N VAL A 3 -3.14 -6.57 4.81
CA VAL A 3 -2.40 -7.82 4.95
C VAL A 3 -1.44 -7.98 3.76
N CYS A 4 -0.37 -8.75 3.92
CA CYS A 4 0.62 -8.95 2.88
C CYS A 4 1.08 -10.40 2.86
N GLU A 5 1.01 -11.03 1.69
CA GLU A 5 1.48 -12.41 1.49
C GLU A 5 2.71 -12.43 0.58
N PRO A 6 3.67 -13.36 0.76
CA PRO A 6 4.78 -13.53 -0.18
C PRO A 6 4.28 -13.84 -1.60
N LEU A 7 4.85 -13.18 -2.61
CA LEU A 7 4.44 -13.38 -4.01
C LEU A 7 4.85 -14.77 -4.55
N ALA A 8 6.15 -15.09 -4.49
CA ALA A 8 6.71 -16.40 -4.81
C ALA A 8 8.18 -16.46 -4.35
N ASP A 9 8.68 -17.67 -4.05
CA ASP A 9 10.04 -17.87 -3.54
C ASP A 9 11.14 -17.33 -4.48
N GLN A 10 10.94 -17.44 -5.79
CA GLN A 10 11.89 -16.95 -6.81
C GLN A 10 12.12 -15.43 -6.76
N TYR A 11 11.19 -14.67 -6.18
CA TYR A 11 11.30 -13.22 -6.03
C TYR A 11 11.86 -12.82 -4.66
N GLY A 12 12.17 -13.79 -3.78
CA GLY A 12 12.76 -13.53 -2.47
C GLY A 12 11.78 -12.86 -1.50
N ALA A 13 12.08 -11.63 -1.07
CA ALA A 13 11.30 -10.90 -0.07
C ALA A 13 10.34 -9.90 -0.72
N VAL A 14 9.52 -10.37 -1.66
CA VAL A 14 8.51 -9.55 -2.36
C VAL A 14 7.11 -10.00 -1.93
N GLY A 15 6.26 -9.03 -1.60
CA GLY A 15 4.92 -9.28 -1.08
C GLY A 15 3.81 -8.66 -1.92
N VAL A 16 2.62 -9.23 -1.81
CA VAL A 16 1.38 -8.76 -2.43
C VAL A 16 0.43 -8.26 -1.33
N PRO A 17 0.10 -6.96 -1.30
CA PRO A 17 -0.81 -6.41 -0.31
C PRO A 17 -2.27 -6.69 -0.68
N SER A 18 -3.14 -6.80 0.32
CA SER A 18 -4.60 -6.76 0.14
C SER A 18 -5.29 -6.07 1.31
N THR A 19 -6.52 -5.58 1.07
CA THR A 19 -7.31 -4.86 2.07
C THR A 19 -7.68 -5.77 3.24
N ALA A 20 -7.64 -5.23 4.45
CA ALA A 20 -8.27 -5.88 5.61
C ALA A 20 -9.03 -4.86 6.46
N ASP A 21 -8.40 -4.24 7.46
CA ASP A 21 -9.12 -3.35 8.40
C ASP A 21 -8.67 -1.88 8.29
N ALA A 22 -9.62 -0.98 8.02
CA ALA A 22 -9.37 0.45 7.89
C ALA A 22 -9.35 1.21 9.24
N SER A 23 -9.78 0.58 10.33
CA SER A 23 -10.07 1.26 11.61
C SER A 23 -8.89 2.05 12.16
N PHE A 24 -7.68 1.50 12.07
CA PHE A 24 -6.46 2.19 12.51
C PHE A 24 -6.19 3.46 11.68
N LEU A 25 -6.16 3.34 10.35
CA LEU A 25 -5.91 4.50 9.48
C LEU A 25 -6.99 5.57 9.64
N LYS A 26 -8.27 5.18 9.76
CA LYS A 26 -9.36 6.13 10.04
C LYS A 26 -9.18 6.85 11.36
N SER A 27 -8.71 6.16 12.39
CA SER A 27 -8.42 6.76 13.70
C SER A 27 -7.26 7.76 13.64
N VAL A 28 -6.19 7.43 12.91
CA VAL A 28 -5.04 8.34 12.69
C VAL A 28 -5.48 9.60 11.93
N LEU A 29 -6.27 9.44 10.86
CA LEU A 29 -6.80 10.56 10.08
C LEU A 29 -7.75 11.44 10.89
N ALA A 30 -8.58 10.85 11.75
CA ALA A 30 -9.50 11.58 12.63
C ALA A 30 -8.78 12.51 13.64
N GLN A 31 -7.50 12.25 13.91
CA GLN A 31 -6.66 13.10 14.76
C GLN A 31 -6.05 14.29 14.00
N SER A 32 -6.48 14.58 12.77
CA SER A 32 -5.90 15.61 11.90
C SER A 32 -4.41 15.39 11.60
N THR A 33 -3.98 14.13 11.57
CA THR A 33 -2.61 13.75 11.24
C THR A 33 -2.49 13.41 9.76
N LEU A 34 -1.33 13.69 9.15
CA LEU A 34 -0.97 13.22 7.81
C LEU A 34 -0.12 11.93 7.92
N PRO A 35 -0.70 10.73 7.72
CA PRO A 35 0.06 9.49 7.77
C PRO A 35 1.02 9.39 6.58
N VAL A 36 2.30 9.12 6.87
CA VAL A 36 3.32 8.78 5.87
C VAL A 36 3.59 7.28 5.95
N ILE A 37 3.37 6.56 4.86
CA ILE A 37 3.41 5.09 4.83
C ILE A 37 4.47 4.64 3.84
N SER A 38 5.42 3.83 4.30
CA SER A 38 6.38 3.14 3.44
C SER A 38 5.76 1.90 2.80
N SER A 39 6.17 1.56 1.57
CA SER A 39 5.70 0.35 0.85
C SER A 39 6.38 -0.94 1.35
N ILE A 40 6.32 -1.17 2.65
CA ILE A 40 6.84 -2.37 3.32
C ILE A 40 5.66 -3.13 3.93
N GLY A 41 5.51 -4.39 3.54
CA GLY A 41 4.53 -5.31 4.12
C GLY A 41 5.17 -6.22 5.17
N SER A 42 4.30 -6.89 5.94
CA SER A 42 4.69 -7.97 6.84
C SER A 42 3.86 -9.21 6.50
N SER A 43 4.53 -10.36 6.35
CA SER A 43 3.84 -11.65 6.25
C SER A 43 3.13 -11.99 7.57
N PRO A 44 2.21 -12.98 7.58
CA PRO A 44 1.57 -13.44 8.82
C PRO A 44 2.58 -13.94 9.89
N GLN A 45 3.77 -14.36 9.46
CA GLN A 45 4.87 -14.81 10.33
C GLN A 45 5.83 -13.68 10.73
N GLY A 46 5.54 -12.43 10.37
CA GLY A 46 6.35 -11.27 10.72
C GLY A 46 7.55 -10.99 9.80
N ARG A 47 7.68 -11.71 8.68
CA ARG A 47 8.75 -11.45 7.70
C ARG A 47 8.44 -10.17 6.95
N LEU A 48 9.39 -9.24 6.91
CA LEU A 48 9.27 -8.01 6.11
C LEU A 48 9.36 -8.33 4.61
N LEU A 49 8.47 -7.72 3.84
CA LEU A 49 8.35 -7.89 2.39
C LEU A 49 8.38 -6.54 1.70
N ASN A 50 9.19 -6.44 0.64
CA ASN A 50 9.16 -5.34 -0.30
C ASN A 50 7.86 -5.38 -1.09
N VAL A 51 7.12 -4.28 -1.13
CA VAL A 51 5.87 -4.14 -1.87
C VAL A 51 6.04 -3.06 -2.92
N ASN A 52 5.51 -3.28 -4.12
CA ASN A 52 5.48 -2.23 -5.14
C ASN A 52 4.69 -1.02 -4.61
N ALA A 53 5.26 0.18 -4.75
CA ALA A 53 4.69 1.39 -4.13
C ALA A 53 3.30 1.75 -4.69
N ASP A 54 3.08 1.58 -5.99
CA ASP A 54 1.78 1.85 -6.61
C ASP A 54 0.72 0.86 -6.11
N GLN A 55 1.08 -0.42 -5.93
CA GLN A 55 0.19 -1.42 -5.33
C GLN A 55 -0.13 -1.09 -3.86
N ALA A 56 0.86 -0.69 -3.07
CA ALA A 56 0.64 -0.26 -1.69
C ALA A 56 -0.32 0.95 -1.63
N ALA A 57 -0.09 1.96 -2.46
CA ALA A 57 -0.94 3.15 -2.55
C ALA A 57 -2.37 2.80 -3.00
N THR A 58 -2.51 1.90 -3.99
CA THR A 58 -3.80 1.43 -4.50
C THR A 58 -4.59 0.73 -3.39
N VAL A 59 -3.99 -0.23 -2.69
CA VAL A 59 -4.69 -0.96 -1.61
C VAL A 59 -5.06 -0.05 -0.45
N ILE A 60 -4.24 0.96 -0.13
CA ILE A 60 -4.60 1.96 0.90
C ILE A 60 -5.79 2.81 0.44
N ALA A 61 -5.80 3.25 -0.81
CA ALA A 61 -6.92 4.02 -1.38
C ALA A 61 -8.20 3.18 -1.39
N GLU A 62 -8.13 1.91 -1.82
CA GLU A 62 -9.25 0.95 -1.77
C GLU A 62 -9.74 0.74 -0.33
N LEU A 63 -8.83 0.53 0.63
CA LEU A 63 -9.15 0.31 2.04
C LEU A 63 -9.91 1.50 2.66
N LEU A 64 -9.61 2.72 2.20
CA LEU A 64 -10.23 3.95 2.65
C LEU A 64 -11.41 4.39 1.78
N ASN A 65 -11.69 3.71 0.67
CA ASN A 65 -12.60 4.16 -0.39
C ASN A 65 -12.32 5.61 -0.81
N ALA A 66 -11.05 5.89 -1.11
CA ALA A 66 -10.52 7.21 -1.42
C ALA A 66 -10.08 7.32 -2.88
N GLU A 67 -9.94 8.55 -3.36
CA GLU A 67 -9.29 8.83 -4.65
C GLU A 67 -7.77 8.59 -4.56
N LEU A 68 -7.18 8.11 -5.64
CA LEU A 68 -5.74 7.86 -5.75
C LEU A 68 -5.11 8.87 -6.72
N LEU A 69 -4.13 9.63 -6.22
CA LEU A 69 -3.29 10.51 -7.02
C LEU A 69 -1.87 9.93 -7.09
N LEU A 70 -1.40 9.61 -8.29
CA LEU A 70 -0.02 9.21 -8.54
C LEU A 70 0.75 10.41 -9.11
N LEU A 71 1.79 10.83 -8.40
CA LEU A 71 2.65 11.95 -8.81
C LEU A 71 3.91 11.41 -9.48
N SER A 72 4.25 11.97 -10.63
CA SER A 72 5.42 11.57 -11.40
C SER A 72 6.13 12.80 -11.98
N ASN A 73 7.33 12.59 -12.52
CA ASN A 73 8.15 13.61 -13.18
C ASN A 73 7.84 13.74 -14.69
N VAL A 74 6.73 13.18 -15.14
CA VAL A 74 6.22 13.28 -16.52
C VAL A 74 4.78 13.80 -16.49
N ASP A 75 4.32 14.36 -17.62
CA ASP A 75 3.01 15.01 -17.76
C ASP A 75 1.79 14.06 -17.56
N GLY A 76 2.05 12.78 -17.32
CA GLY A 76 1.04 11.75 -17.07
C GLY A 76 0.96 10.71 -18.19
N VAL A 77 -0.21 10.10 -18.35
CA VAL A 77 -0.45 9.09 -19.40
C VAL A 77 -0.66 9.78 -20.74
N LEU A 78 0.34 9.69 -21.62
CA LEU A 78 0.26 10.23 -22.98
C LEU A 78 -0.66 9.36 -23.85
N ARG A 79 -1.65 9.98 -24.50
CA ARG A 79 -2.45 9.30 -25.53
C ARG A 79 -1.68 9.37 -26.85
N ARG A 80 -1.46 8.22 -27.48
CA ARG A 80 -1.08 8.14 -28.89
C ARG A 80 -2.32 8.17 -29.76
#